data_AF-A0A961DTG3-F1
#
_entry.id   AF-A0A961DTG3-F1
#
_cell.length_a   1.000
_cell.length_b   1.000
_cell.length_c   1.000
_cell.angle_alpha   90.00
_cell.angle_beta   90.00
_cell.angle_gamma   90.00
#
_symmetry.space_group_name_H-M   'P 1'
#
loop_
_entity.id
_entity.type
_entity.pdbx_description
1 polymer ?
#
loop_
_entity_poly.entity_id
_entity_poly.type
_entity_poly.pdbx_seq_one_letter_code
_entity_poly.pdbx_strand_id
1 'polypeptide(L)'
;MRPRIVQADGQIGFYWATPAGVPASLQALVADDEEPDRLIATHLAALDDALIIAAERFGDILGGGRGPADDAEREDLLELHRNLDRLSFEYAAALEKTGLAADLRAGKIVGTAALFSIRARQPLGLLGPAPLDGELDDPELGVVGGYGEFHRVDPDRAWKGGRWVVRTESGHRFPLTLSMLFFDSSGTNAEGARREHRDALQAVVSAASGADADPLAVACAVDWLLYDWLMAHRDGPDSAEIVFPKGYEDVAALVVTAAAASVAARAAVDPGLVLTGLRR
;
A
#
# COMPACT_ATOMS: atom_id res chain seq x y z
N MET A 1 32.28 -14.21 0.95
CA MET A 1 31.25 -13.81 1.93
C MET A 1 29.99 -13.44 1.15
N ARG A 2 28.80 -13.67 1.68
CA ARG A 2 27.52 -13.40 1.01
C ARG A 2 26.98 -12.02 1.43
N PRO A 3 26.12 -11.37 0.62
CA PRO A 3 25.34 -10.21 1.07
C PRO A 3 24.53 -10.55 2.31
N ARG A 4 24.27 -9.56 3.17
CA ARG A 4 23.53 -9.74 4.43
C ARG A 4 22.57 -8.59 4.69
N ILE A 5 21.53 -8.89 5.44
CA ILE A 5 20.67 -7.88 6.04
C ILE A 5 21.38 -7.28 7.26
N VAL A 6 21.29 -5.96 7.41
CA VAL A 6 21.75 -5.21 8.57
C VAL A 6 20.57 -4.51 9.21
N GLN A 7 20.40 -4.77 10.51
CA GLN A 7 19.39 -4.16 11.37
C GLN A 7 20.04 -3.92 12.73
N ALA A 8 20.08 -2.67 13.16
CA ALA A 8 20.58 -2.29 14.48
C ALA A 8 19.45 -2.33 15.53
N ASP A 9 19.82 -2.41 16.81
CA ASP A 9 18.84 -2.33 17.91
C ASP A 9 18.06 -1.01 17.84
N GLY A 10 16.73 -1.11 17.86
CA GLY A 10 15.83 0.05 17.77
C GLY A 10 15.63 0.61 16.37
N GLN A 11 16.32 0.09 15.35
CA GLN A 11 16.13 0.50 13.95
C GLN A 11 14.75 0.04 13.43
N ILE A 12 14.07 0.93 12.72
CA ILE A 12 12.82 0.60 12.02
C ILE A 12 13.16 0.01 10.65
N GLY A 13 12.78 -1.25 10.42
CA GLY A 13 13.12 -1.98 9.19
C GLY A 13 14.61 -2.37 9.11
N PHE A 14 15.09 -2.58 7.89
CA PHE A 14 16.45 -3.09 7.65
C PHE A 14 17.01 -2.60 6.29
N TYR A 15 18.31 -2.81 6.05
CA TYR A 15 18.89 -2.62 4.71
C TYR A 15 19.84 -3.77 4.35
N TRP A 16 20.11 -3.91 3.06
CA TRP A 16 21.05 -4.90 2.55
C TRP A 16 22.47 -4.35 2.48
N ALA A 17 23.47 -5.17 2.76
CA ALA A 17 24.87 -4.85 2.58
C ALA A 17 25.58 -5.92 1.75
N THR A 18 26.49 -5.48 0.87
CA THR A 18 27.40 -6.35 0.13
C THR A 18 28.34 -7.10 1.10
N PRO A 19 29.08 -8.12 0.62
CA PRO A 19 30.09 -8.80 1.42
C PRO A 19 31.17 -7.88 2.01
N ALA A 20 31.42 -6.74 1.38
CA ALA A 20 32.35 -5.71 1.86
C ALA A 20 31.74 -4.78 2.92
N GLY A 21 30.49 -5.00 3.33
CA GLY A 21 29.77 -4.15 4.28
C GLY A 21 29.22 -2.86 3.69
N VAL A 22 29.24 -2.71 2.36
CA VAL A 22 28.71 -1.52 1.67
C VAL A 22 27.19 -1.67 1.52
N PRO A 23 26.37 -0.69 1.93
CA PRO A 23 24.93 -0.74 1.68
C PRO A 23 24.61 -0.91 0.20
N ALA A 24 23.64 -1.76 -0.11
CA ALA A 24 23.14 -2.05 -1.43
C ALA A 24 21.62 -2.25 -1.38
N SER A 25 20.95 -2.08 -2.51
CA SER A 25 19.55 -2.42 -2.63
C SER A 25 19.37 -3.88 -3.05
N LEU A 26 18.21 -4.47 -2.77
CA LEU A 26 17.93 -5.84 -3.21
C LEU A 26 18.07 -5.99 -4.74
N GLN A 27 17.56 -5.04 -5.54
CA GLN A 27 17.64 -5.10 -7.00
C GLN A 27 19.07 -5.04 -7.54
N ALA A 28 20.01 -4.44 -6.80
CA ALA A 28 21.42 -4.46 -7.16
C ALA A 28 22.03 -5.83 -6.86
N LEU A 29 21.69 -6.41 -5.70
CA LEU A 29 22.24 -7.70 -5.29
C LEU A 29 21.77 -8.87 -6.17
N VAL A 30 20.47 -8.95 -6.50
CA VAL A 30 19.94 -10.05 -7.33
C VAL A 30 20.43 -10.01 -8.78
N ALA A 31 21.01 -8.90 -9.23
CA ALA A 31 21.51 -8.74 -10.59
C ALA A 31 22.71 -9.66 -10.88
N ASP A 32 23.55 -9.85 -9.88
CA ASP A 32 24.86 -10.50 -9.98
C ASP A 32 24.96 -11.73 -9.05
N ASP A 33 23.84 -12.19 -8.48
CA ASP A 33 23.79 -13.35 -7.58
C ASP A 33 23.39 -14.62 -8.35
N GLU A 34 24.04 -15.74 -8.02
CA GLU A 34 23.76 -17.05 -8.62
C GLU A 34 22.49 -17.73 -8.04
N GLU A 35 22.04 -17.29 -6.86
CA GLU A 35 20.87 -17.78 -6.12
C GLU A 35 19.92 -16.61 -5.75
N PRO A 36 19.37 -15.85 -6.72
CA PRO A 36 18.60 -14.64 -6.46
C PRO A 36 17.26 -14.92 -5.73
N ASP A 37 16.67 -16.09 -5.93
CA ASP A 37 15.48 -16.58 -5.24
C ASP A 37 15.69 -16.63 -3.72
N ARG A 38 16.87 -17.03 -3.26
CA ARG A 38 17.24 -17.04 -1.84
C ARG A 38 17.26 -15.64 -1.24
N LEU A 39 17.79 -14.65 -1.95
CA LEU A 39 17.83 -13.26 -1.48
C LEU A 39 16.41 -12.67 -1.40
N ILE A 40 15.57 -12.95 -2.39
CA ILE A 40 14.17 -12.50 -2.43
C ILE A 40 13.37 -13.11 -1.27
N ALA A 41 13.52 -14.41 -1.03
CA ALA A 41 12.88 -15.08 0.10
C ALA A 41 13.36 -14.55 1.46
N THR A 42 14.67 -14.27 1.58
CA THR A 42 15.26 -13.68 2.79
C THR A 42 14.75 -12.26 3.05
N HIS A 43 14.63 -11.44 2.00
CA HIS A 43 14.07 -10.09 2.10
C HIS A 43 12.63 -10.14 2.62
N LEU A 44 11.80 -11.02 2.03
CA LEU A 44 10.40 -11.12 2.40
C LEU A 44 10.23 -11.58 3.86
N ALA A 45 11.06 -12.53 4.32
CA ALA A 45 11.05 -12.96 5.72
C ALA A 45 11.44 -11.83 6.68
N ALA A 46 12.49 -11.06 6.36
CA ALA A 46 12.89 -9.93 7.19
C ALA A 46 11.87 -8.78 7.18
N LEU A 47 11.12 -8.60 6.08
CA LEU A 47 10.01 -7.65 6.04
C LEU A 47 8.88 -8.08 6.99
N ASP A 48 8.55 -9.37 7.01
CA ASP A 48 7.58 -9.96 7.94
C ASP A 48 7.96 -9.67 9.40
N ASP A 49 9.22 -9.93 9.78
CA ASP A 49 9.74 -9.65 11.12
C ASP A 49 9.68 -8.15 11.47
N ALA A 50 10.01 -7.28 10.51
CA ALA A 50 9.94 -5.83 10.69
C ALA A 50 8.50 -5.34 10.93
N LEU A 51 7.50 -6.01 10.34
CA LEU A 51 6.08 -5.68 10.56
C LEU A 51 5.62 -6.05 11.97
N ILE A 52 6.13 -7.15 12.53
CA ILE A 52 5.84 -7.52 13.93
C ILE A 52 6.34 -6.42 14.87
N ILE A 53 7.59 -5.98 14.69
CA ILE A 53 8.18 -4.89 15.49
C ILE A 53 7.39 -3.58 15.31
N ALA A 54 6.99 -3.26 14.08
CA ALA A 54 6.19 -2.07 13.81
C ALA A 54 4.81 -2.12 14.45
N ALA A 55 4.15 -3.29 14.44
CA ALA A 55 2.85 -3.48 15.07
C ALA A 55 2.94 -3.31 16.61
N GLU A 56 3.96 -3.88 17.24
CA GLU A 56 4.21 -3.75 18.68
C GLU A 56 4.46 -2.29 19.09
N ARG A 57 5.25 -1.55 18.29
CA ARG A 57 5.65 -0.17 18.61
C ARG A 57 4.59 0.87 18.26
N PHE A 58 3.90 0.71 17.13
CA PHE A 58 3.02 1.74 16.57
C PHE A 58 1.56 1.31 16.46
N GLY A 59 1.18 0.13 16.95
CA GLY A 59 -0.15 -0.46 16.81
C GLY A 59 -1.29 0.48 17.20
N ASP A 60 -1.17 1.23 18.29
CA ASP A 60 -2.20 2.18 18.73
C ASP A 60 -2.41 3.33 17.73
N ILE A 61 -1.34 3.80 17.07
CA ILE A 61 -1.42 4.85 16.06
C ILE A 61 -1.92 4.28 14.74
N LEU A 62 -1.34 3.17 14.28
CA LEU A 62 -1.71 2.51 13.02
C LEU A 62 -3.14 1.96 13.06
N GLY A 63 -3.62 1.56 14.24
CA GLY A 63 -5.00 1.17 14.50
C GLY A 63 -5.96 2.36 14.56
N GLY A 64 -5.46 3.59 14.69
CA GLY A 64 -6.27 4.80 14.79
C GLY A 64 -6.82 5.06 16.19
N GLY A 65 -6.29 4.39 17.22
CA GLY A 65 -6.65 4.61 18.62
C GLY A 65 -6.15 5.94 19.18
N ARG A 66 -5.04 6.47 18.63
CA ARG A 66 -4.50 7.79 18.95
C ARG A 66 -3.68 8.39 17.81
N GLY A 67 -3.43 9.70 17.90
CA GLY A 67 -2.38 10.35 17.11
C GLY A 67 -0.99 10.20 17.74
N PRO A 68 0.08 10.61 17.02
CA PRO A 68 1.41 10.76 17.61
C PRO A 68 1.37 11.81 18.73
N ALA A 69 2.06 11.53 19.83
CA ALA A 69 2.06 12.34 21.04
C ALA A 69 2.98 13.55 20.94
N ASP A 70 4.09 13.42 20.21
CA ASP A 70 5.12 14.45 20.07
C ASP A 70 5.81 14.38 18.70
N ASP A 71 6.75 15.30 18.47
CA ASP A 71 7.52 15.37 17.23
C ASP A 71 8.43 14.16 17.02
N ALA A 72 8.89 13.49 18.09
CA ALA A 72 9.72 12.31 17.98
C ALA A 72 8.92 11.12 17.44
N GLU A 73 7.69 10.89 17.93
CA GLU A 73 6.81 9.87 17.35
C GLU A 73 6.41 10.20 15.90
N ARG A 74 6.31 11.49 15.54
CA ARG A 74 6.08 11.89 14.14
C ARG A 74 7.29 11.55 13.25
N GLU A 75 8.51 11.78 13.73
CA GLU A 75 9.74 11.40 13.03
C GLU A 75 9.86 9.87 12.89
N ASP A 76 9.52 9.12 13.94
CA ASP A 76 9.47 7.66 13.91
C ASP A 76 8.47 7.13 12.86
N LEU A 77 7.28 7.73 12.75
CA LEU A 77 6.29 7.36 11.71
C LEU A 77 6.78 7.72 10.31
N LEU A 78 7.50 8.83 10.17
CA LEU A 78 8.13 9.23 8.90
C LEU A 78 9.18 8.20 8.47
N GLU A 79 10.02 7.75 9.41
CA GLU A 79 10.99 6.68 9.16
C GLU A 79 10.30 5.35 8.84
N LEU A 80 9.25 5.00 9.58
CA LEU A 80 8.48 3.77 9.37
C LEU A 80 7.94 3.67 7.96
N HIS A 81 7.14 4.63 7.51
CA HIS A 81 6.51 4.52 6.19
C HIS A 81 7.55 4.52 5.08
N ARG A 82 8.63 5.31 5.20
CA ARG A 82 9.71 5.35 4.20
C ARG A 82 10.44 4.03 4.09
N ASN A 83 10.72 3.37 5.23
CA ASN A 83 11.36 2.06 5.21
C ASN A 83 10.43 0.99 4.63
N LEU A 84 9.15 0.97 5.02
CA LEU A 84 8.19 -0.01 4.47
C LEU A 84 7.94 0.19 2.97
N ASP A 85 7.82 1.45 2.51
CA ASP A 85 7.72 1.81 1.10
C ASP A 85 8.95 1.32 0.32
N ARG A 86 10.15 1.65 0.79
CA ARG A 86 11.40 1.26 0.15
C ARG A 86 11.53 -0.27 0.08
N LEU A 87 11.31 -0.97 1.19
CA LEU A 87 11.44 -2.43 1.24
C LEU A 87 10.43 -3.12 0.31
N SER A 88 9.17 -2.66 0.29
CA SER A 88 8.15 -3.16 -0.62
C SER A 88 8.52 -2.93 -2.09
N PHE A 89 9.06 -1.75 -2.40
CA PHE A 89 9.55 -1.42 -3.75
C PHE A 89 10.77 -2.26 -4.15
N GLU A 90 11.77 -2.39 -3.28
CA GLU A 90 12.96 -3.22 -3.53
C GLU A 90 12.60 -4.68 -3.79
N TYR A 91 11.63 -5.23 -3.05
CA TYR A 91 11.10 -6.57 -3.27
C TYR A 91 10.46 -6.72 -4.66
N ALA A 92 9.55 -5.82 -5.02
CA ALA A 92 8.88 -5.84 -6.32
C ALA A 92 9.86 -5.66 -7.49
N ALA A 93 10.81 -4.72 -7.37
CA ALA A 93 11.84 -4.49 -8.38
C ALA A 93 12.76 -5.71 -8.56
N ALA A 94 13.05 -6.44 -7.48
CA ALA A 94 13.82 -7.68 -7.57
C ALA A 94 13.06 -8.81 -8.26
N LEU A 95 11.74 -8.94 -8.03
CA LEU A 95 10.89 -9.88 -8.75
C LEU A 95 10.87 -9.58 -10.25
N GLU A 96 10.64 -8.32 -10.62
CA GLU A 96 10.65 -7.87 -12.02
C GLU A 96 11.99 -8.21 -12.70
N LYS A 97 13.11 -7.87 -12.05
CA LYS A 97 14.45 -8.08 -12.60
C LYS A 97 14.82 -9.56 -12.79
N THR A 98 14.24 -10.45 -11.98
CA THR A 98 14.50 -11.89 -12.02
C THR A 98 13.45 -12.67 -12.82
N GLY A 99 12.37 -12.00 -13.25
CA GLY A 99 11.23 -12.65 -13.92
C GLY A 99 10.41 -13.56 -13.00
N LEU A 100 10.57 -13.44 -11.68
CA LEU A 100 9.79 -14.17 -10.68
C LEU A 100 8.45 -13.47 -10.42
N ALA A 101 7.46 -14.26 -9.98
CA ALA A 101 6.15 -13.75 -9.62
C ALA A 101 5.97 -13.74 -8.10
N ALA A 102 5.25 -12.74 -7.60
CA ALA A 102 4.81 -12.71 -6.20
C ALA A 102 3.80 -13.83 -5.95
N ASP A 103 4.02 -14.58 -4.88
CA ASP A 103 3.07 -15.60 -4.41
C ASP A 103 2.07 -15.02 -3.41
N LEU A 104 1.16 -15.87 -2.92
CA LEU A 104 0.17 -15.48 -1.93
C LEU A 104 0.81 -14.94 -0.64
N ARG A 105 1.91 -15.55 -0.18
CA ARG A 105 2.61 -15.10 1.04
C ARG A 105 3.18 -13.70 0.85
N ALA A 106 3.77 -13.42 -0.31
CA ALA A 106 4.29 -12.11 -0.67
C ALA A 106 3.19 -11.05 -0.70
N GLY A 107 2.04 -11.36 -1.31
CA GLY A 107 0.89 -10.46 -1.33
C GLY A 107 0.38 -10.11 0.07
N LYS A 108 0.38 -11.08 1.00
CA LYS A 108 0.00 -10.82 2.40
C LYS A 108 0.97 -9.87 3.09
N ILE A 109 2.26 -10.19 3.05
CA ILE A 109 3.31 -9.43 3.77
C ILE A 109 3.44 -8.02 3.19
N VAL A 110 3.54 -7.89 1.87
CA VAL A 110 3.62 -6.57 1.21
C VAL A 110 2.32 -5.80 1.35
N GLY A 111 1.16 -6.48 1.33
CA GLY A 111 -0.13 -5.85 1.62
C GLY A 111 -0.17 -5.25 3.03
N THR A 112 0.27 -6.00 4.05
CA THR A 112 0.36 -5.50 5.42
C THR A 112 1.34 -4.32 5.51
N ALA A 113 2.50 -4.40 4.86
CA ALA A 113 3.46 -3.31 4.81
C ALA A 113 2.90 -2.05 4.16
N ALA A 114 2.18 -2.19 3.04
CA ALA A 114 1.51 -1.09 2.37
C ALA A 114 0.42 -0.46 3.26
N LEU A 115 -0.39 -1.28 3.94
CA LEU A 115 -1.39 -0.79 4.89
C LEU A 115 -0.74 0.03 6.02
N PHE A 116 0.32 -0.49 6.64
CA PHE A 116 1.07 0.22 7.68
C PHE A 116 1.66 1.53 7.17
N SER A 117 2.25 1.51 5.98
CA SER A 117 2.83 2.69 5.35
C SER A 117 1.77 3.78 5.09
N ILE A 118 0.62 3.40 4.51
CA ILE A 118 -0.53 4.30 4.30
C ILE A 118 -1.02 4.86 5.64
N ARG A 119 -1.16 4.02 6.67
CA ARG A 119 -1.65 4.43 7.99
C ARG A 119 -0.68 5.32 8.75
N ALA A 120 0.63 5.13 8.57
CA ALA A 120 1.66 6.02 9.10
C ALA A 120 1.65 7.40 8.40
N ARG A 121 1.33 7.46 7.10
CA ARG A 121 1.21 8.74 6.35
C ARG A 121 0.02 9.59 6.80
N GLN A 122 -1.09 8.98 7.23
CA GLN A 122 -2.33 9.68 7.59
C GLN A 122 -2.13 10.79 8.67
N PRO A 123 -1.62 10.49 9.88
CA PRO A 123 -1.40 11.51 10.92
C PRO A 123 -0.29 12.50 10.57
N LEU A 124 0.52 12.21 9.57
CA LEU A 124 1.55 13.11 9.05
C LEU A 124 1.00 14.08 7.98
N GLY A 125 -0.21 13.86 7.47
CA GLY A 125 -0.78 14.64 6.36
C GLY A 125 -0.13 14.35 5.01
N LEU A 126 0.50 13.17 4.83
CA LEU A 126 1.30 12.82 3.66
C LEU A 126 0.60 11.89 2.66
N LEU A 127 -0.64 11.47 2.95
CA LEU A 127 -1.39 10.57 2.09
C LEU A 127 -1.82 11.23 0.78
N GLY A 128 -2.15 12.52 0.82
CA GLY A 128 -2.73 13.26 -0.30
C GLY A 128 -4.26 13.11 -0.39
N PRO A 129 -4.91 13.88 -1.27
CA PRO A 129 -6.36 13.89 -1.39
C PRO A 129 -6.90 12.54 -1.88
N ALA A 130 -8.09 12.16 -1.43
CA ALA A 130 -8.80 11.05 -2.05
C ALA A 130 -9.25 11.42 -3.48
N PRO A 131 -9.36 10.45 -4.40
CA PRO A 131 -10.11 10.69 -5.62
C PRO A 131 -11.52 11.19 -5.26
N LEU A 132 -12.01 12.25 -5.93
CA LEU A 132 -13.27 12.96 -5.61
C LEU A 132 -13.27 13.76 -4.28
N ASP A 133 -12.10 14.04 -3.70
CA ASP A 133 -12.01 14.91 -2.51
C ASP A 133 -12.62 16.30 -2.77
N GLY A 134 -13.50 16.74 -1.87
CA GLY A 134 -14.27 17.99 -2.03
C GLY A 134 -15.42 17.93 -3.07
N GLU A 135 -15.64 16.80 -3.74
CA GLU A 135 -16.74 16.62 -4.72
C GLU A 135 -17.91 15.77 -4.19
N LEU A 136 -17.75 15.18 -3.01
CA LEU A 136 -18.74 14.35 -2.33
C LEU A 136 -19.41 15.13 -1.20
N ASP A 137 -20.66 14.78 -0.92
CA ASP A 137 -21.41 15.31 0.22
C ASP A 137 -20.87 14.75 1.55
N ASP A 138 -20.94 15.57 2.61
CA ASP A 138 -20.57 15.14 3.96
C ASP A 138 -21.74 14.41 4.64
N PRO A 139 -21.54 13.17 5.12
CA PRO A 139 -22.61 12.43 5.77
C PRO A 139 -22.94 13.04 7.14
N GLU A 140 -24.23 13.24 7.39
CA GLU A 140 -24.74 13.54 8.74
C GLU A 140 -24.83 12.25 9.59
N LEU A 141 -24.96 12.41 10.91
CA LEU A 141 -25.20 11.28 11.81
C LEU A 141 -26.50 10.55 11.43
N GLY A 142 -26.41 9.27 11.07
CA GLY A 142 -27.57 8.44 10.76
C GLY A 142 -27.28 7.36 9.73
N VAL A 143 -28.36 6.84 9.13
CA VAL A 143 -28.29 5.85 8.05
C VAL A 143 -28.53 6.56 6.72
N VAL A 144 -27.60 6.40 5.78
CA VAL A 144 -27.73 6.91 4.41
C VAL A 144 -28.38 5.84 3.53
N GLY A 145 -29.59 6.10 3.04
CA GLY A 145 -30.26 5.26 2.07
C GLY A 145 -29.81 5.55 0.64
N GLY A 146 -29.41 4.53 -0.11
CA GLY A 146 -28.99 4.65 -1.50
C GLY A 146 -28.40 3.35 -2.04
N TYR A 147 -27.77 3.43 -3.20
CA TYR A 147 -27.06 2.31 -3.80
C TYR A 147 -25.58 2.63 -3.97
N GLY A 148 -24.74 1.63 -3.68
CA GLY A 148 -23.31 1.72 -3.89
C GLY A 148 -22.95 1.58 -5.36
N GLU A 149 -22.10 2.46 -5.86
CA GLU A 149 -21.50 2.37 -7.19
C GLU A 149 -20.02 2.79 -7.15
N PHE A 150 -19.21 2.26 -8.05
CA PHE A 150 -17.83 2.70 -8.21
C PHE A 150 -17.78 3.87 -9.21
N HIS A 151 -17.36 5.05 -8.75
CA HIS A 151 -17.26 6.24 -9.57
C HIS A 151 -15.80 6.53 -9.92
N ARG A 152 -15.49 6.49 -11.23
CA ARG A 152 -14.17 6.91 -11.75
C ARG A 152 -14.13 8.44 -11.79
N VAL A 153 -13.00 9.03 -11.40
CA VAL A 153 -12.78 10.48 -11.51
C VAL A 153 -12.85 10.92 -12.98
N ASP A 154 -12.28 10.11 -13.87
CA ASP A 154 -12.22 10.38 -15.30
C ASP A 154 -12.16 9.05 -16.06
N PRO A 155 -13.21 8.67 -16.81
CA PRO A 155 -13.26 7.41 -17.53
C PRO A 155 -12.13 7.24 -18.56
N ASP A 156 -11.61 8.35 -19.11
CA ASP A 156 -10.57 8.36 -20.14
C ASP A 156 -9.16 8.42 -19.54
N ARG A 157 -9.05 8.72 -18.24
CA ARG A 157 -7.77 8.82 -17.52
C ARG A 157 -7.78 7.94 -16.27
N ALA A 158 -7.59 6.65 -16.49
CA ALA A 158 -7.58 5.64 -15.43
C ALA A 158 -6.62 5.96 -14.27
N TRP A 159 -5.49 6.64 -14.54
CA TRP A 159 -4.51 7.03 -13.53
C TRP A 159 -5.05 7.99 -12.45
N LYS A 160 -6.19 8.65 -12.68
CA LYS A 160 -6.87 9.47 -11.64
C LYS A 160 -7.66 8.63 -10.63
N GLY A 161 -7.85 7.33 -10.90
CA GLY A 161 -8.56 6.41 -10.02
C GLY A 161 -10.06 6.68 -9.89
N GLY A 162 -10.60 6.29 -8.75
CA GLY A 162 -12.02 6.38 -8.44
C GLY A 162 -12.31 6.01 -6.98
N ARG A 163 -13.57 6.14 -6.58
CA ARG A 163 -14.05 5.78 -5.24
C ARG A 163 -15.39 5.09 -5.32
N TRP A 164 -15.66 4.25 -4.32
CA TRP A 164 -17.02 3.84 -4.04
C TRP A 164 -17.80 5.03 -3.50
N VAL A 165 -19.04 5.18 -3.98
CA VAL A 165 -19.97 6.21 -3.51
C VAL A 165 -21.33 5.59 -3.21
N VAL A 166 -22.03 6.09 -2.20
CA VAL A 166 -23.47 5.87 -2.06
C VAL A 166 -24.18 7.00 -2.81
N ARG A 167 -24.94 6.65 -3.85
CA ARG A 167 -25.83 7.59 -4.53
C ARG A 167 -27.23 7.48 -3.96
N THR A 168 -27.76 8.57 -3.42
CA THR A 168 -29.13 8.62 -2.89
C THR A 168 -30.15 8.84 -4.01
N GLU A 169 -31.42 8.57 -3.74
CA GLU A 169 -32.51 8.88 -4.68
C GLU A 169 -32.65 10.38 -4.97
N SER A 170 -32.27 11.23 -4.00
CA SER A 170 -32.23 12.68 -4.13
C SER A 170 -30.99 13.20 -4.89
N GLY A 171 -30.09 12.32 -5.32
CA GLY A 171 -28.92 12.65 -6.13
C GLY A 171 -27.68 13.05 -5.35
N HIS A 172 -27.69 12.97 -4.02
CA HIS A 172 -26.49 13.16 -3.19
C HIS A 172 -25.53 11.99 -3.36
N ARG A 173 -24.23 12.26 -3.19
CA ARG A 173 -23.15 11.29 -3.34
C ARG A 173 -22.27 11.34 -2.08
N PHE A 174 -22.33 10.29 -1.28
CA PHE A 174 -21.53 10.18 -0.07
C PHE A 174 -20.35 9.21 -0.26
N PRO A 175 -19.22 9.42 0.42
CA PRO A 175 -18.12 8.45 0.42
C PRO A 175 -18.59 7.08 0.90
N LEU A 176 -18.15 6.04 0.21
CA LEU A 176 -18.36 4.64 0.61
C LEU A 176 -17.02 3.92 0.59
N THR A 177 -16.82 2.98 1.51
CA THR A 177 -15.63 2.11 1.48
C THR A 177 -16.01 0.71 1.04
N LEU A 178 -15.03 -0.04 0.52
CA LEU A 178 -15.24 -1.44 0.18
C LEU A 178 -15.62 -2.29 1.40
N SER A 179 -15.11 -1.94 2.58
CA SER A 179 -15.47 -2.59 3.85
C SER A 179 -16.95 -2.37 4.20
N MET A 180 -17.43 -1.12 4.12
CA MET A 180 -18.85 -0.80 4.33
C MET A 180 -19.76 -1.56 3.35
N LEU A 181 -19.35 -1.71 2.09
CA LEU A 181 -20.10 -2.50 1.11
C LEU A 181 -20.24 -3.98 1.50
N PHE A 182 -19.23 -4.55 2.16
CA PHE A 182 -19.24 -5.96 2.53
C PHE A 182 -19.92 -6.25 3.87
N PHE A 183 -19.81 -5.33 4.83
CA PHE A 183 -20.20 -5.60 6.22
C PHE A 183 -21.39 -4.77 6.70
N ASP A 184 -21.59 -3.56 6.15
CA ASP A 184 -22.60 -2.61 6.62
C ASP A 184 -23.77 -2.45 5.63
N SER A 185 -23.67 -3.03 4.43
CA SER A 185 -24.67 -2.91 3.37
C SER A 185 -25.49 -4.18 3.19
N SER A 186 -26.81 -4.01 3.01
CA SER A 186 -27.72 -5.11 2.70
C SER A 186 -27.89 -5.28 1.18
N GLY A 187 -27.81 -6.52 0.69
CA GLY A 187 -28.06 -6.83 -0.73
C GLY A 187 -26.90 -6.56 -1.70
N THR A 188 -25.70 -6.25 -1.20
CA THR A 188 -24.51 -6.05 -2.04
C THR A 188 -24.07 -7.34 -2.73
N ASN A 189 -23.79 -7.27 -4.04
CA ASN A 189 -23.04 -8.30 -4.74
C ASN A 189 -21.54 -8.16 -4.41
N ALA A 190 -21.11 -8.78 -3.31
CA ALA A 190 -19.72 -8.69 -2.84
C ALA A 190 -18.69 -9.20 -3.86
N GLU A 191 -19.02 -10.24 -4.63
CA GLU A 191 -18.14 -10.74 -5.69
C GLU A 191 -18.01 -9.73 -6.84
N GLY A 192 -19.13 -9.14 -7.27
CA GLY A 192 -19.14 -8.08 -8.26
C GLY A 192 -18.29 -6.88 -7.84
N ALA A 193 -18.45 -6.43 -6.59
CA ALA A 193 -17.68 -5.32 -6.04
C ALA A 193 -16.19 -5.63 -5.90
N ARG A 194 -15.81 -6.85 -5.50
CA ARG A 194 -14.39 -7.27 -5.50
C ARG A 194 -13.78 -7.19 -6.88
N ARG A 195 -14.45 -7.75 -7.89
CA ARG A 195 -13.98 -7.73 -9.28
C ARG A 195 -13.85 -6.31 -9.80
N GLU A 196 -14.87 -5.48 -9.60
CA GLU A 196 -14.86 -4.08 -10.03
C GLU A 196 -13.74 -3.27 -9.38
N HIS A 197 -13.52 -3.45 -8.08
CA HIS A 197 -12.43 -2.78 -7.37
C HIS A 197 -11.05 -3.27 -7.84
N ARG A 198 -10.87 -4.59 -7.99
CA ARG A 198 -9.64 -5.18 -8.55
C ARG A 198 -9.35 -4.61 -9.94
N ASP A 199 -10.35 -4.58 -10.82
CA ASP A 199 -10.20 -4.08 -12.19
C ASP A 199 -9.86 -2.59 -12.20
N ALA A 200 -10.42 -1.80 -11.29
CA ALA A 200 -10.06 -0.40 -11.11
C ALA A 200 -8.60 -0.24 -10.67
N LEU A 201 -8.17 -0.96 -9.61
CA LEU A 201 -6.78 -0.92 -9.14
C LEU A 201 -5.80 -1.33 -10.24
N GLN A 202 -6.09 -2.42 -10.96
CA GLN A 202 -5.29 -2.87 -12.10
C GLN A 202 -5.20 -1.79 -13.19
N ALA A 203 -6.30 -1.13 -13.52
CA ALA A 203 -6.31 -0.07 -14.52
C ALA A 203 -5.46 1.15 -14.10
N VAL A 204 -5.51 1.56 -12.83
CA VAL A 204 -4.65 2.65 -12.32
C VAL A 204 -3.18 2.25 -12.41
N VAL A 205 -2.81 1.06 -11.94
CA VAL A 205 -1.43 0.55 -11.96
C VAL A 205 -0.91 0.47 -13.41
N SER A 206 -1.71 -0.03 -14.34
CA SER A 206 -1.31 -0.10 -15.76
C SER A 206 -1.16 1.27 -16.42
N ALA A 207 -1.90 2.29 -15.96
CA ALA A 207 -1.82 3.65 -16.48
C ALA A 207 -0.79 4.53 -15.74
N ALA A 208 -0.22 4.05 -14.63
CA ALA A 208 0.64 4.82 -13.73
C ALA A 208 1.90 5.41 -14.39
N SER A 209 2.44 4.72 -15.40
CA SER A 209 3.64 5.16 -16.14
C SER A 209 3.31 5.91 -17.45
N GLY A 210 2.05 6.30 -17.65
CA GLY A 210 1.63 7.10 -18.80
C GLY A 210 2.31 8.47 -18.82
N ALA A 211 2.63 8.99 -20.01
CA ALA A 211 3.35 10.27 -20.15
C ALA A 211 2.54 11.48 -19.65
N ASP A 212 1.22 11.37 -19.60
CA ASP A 212 0.28 12.38 -19.10
C ASP A 212 -0.14 12.14 -17.64
N ALA A 213 0.33 11.06 -17.02
CA ALA A 213 -0.04 10.70 -15.66
C ALA A 213 0.69 11.60 -14.66
N ASP A 214 -0.07 12.37 -13.89
CA ASP A 214 0.50 13.16 -12.79
C ASP A 214 0.96 12.22 -11.66
N PRO A 215 2.25 12.23 -11.25
CA PRO A 215 2.76 11.27 -10.29
C PRO A 215 2.08 11.35 -8.91
N LEU A 216 1.72 12.56 -8.46
CA LEU A 216 1.06 12.70 -7.17
C LEU A 216 -0.38 12.15 -7.23
N ALA A 217 -1.11 12.43 -8.31
CA ALA A 217 -2.44 11.89 -8.54
C ALA A 217 -2.43 10.36 -8.64
N VAL A 218 -1.44 9.78 -9.34
CA VAL A 218 -1.22 8.33 -9.40
C VAL A 218 -1.00 7.75 -8.00
N ALA A 219 -0.07 8.32 -7.23
CA ALA A 219 0.22 7.87 -5.88
C ALA A 219 -1.02 7.90 -4.99
N CYS A 220 -1.80 8.98 -5.05
CA CYS A 220 -3.04 9.12 -4.28
C CYS A 220 -4.09 8.09 -4.71
N ALA A 221 -4.31 7.94 -6.02
CA ALA A 221 -5.28 6.99 -6.56
C ALA A 221 -4.95 5.54 -6.16
N VAL A 222 -3.68 5.13 -6.31
CA VAL A 222 -3.23 3.79 -5.92
C VAL A 222 -3.35 3.60 -4.42
N ASP A 223 -2.87 4.53 -3.59
CA ASP A 223 -2.93 4.38 -2.13
C ASP A 223 -4.36 4.26 -1.61
N TRP A 224 -5.31 5.07 -2.11
CA TRP A 224 -6.70 5.01 -1.65
C TRP A 224 -7.43 3.75 -2.11
N LEU A 225 -7.18 3.27 -3.32
CA LEU A 225 -7.73 1.99 -3.78
C LEU A 225 -7.11 0.82 -3.02
N LEU A 226 -5.78 0.81 -2.90
CA LEU A 226 -5.07 -0.22 -2.16
C LEU A 226 -5.49 -0.23 -0.69
N TYR A 227 -5.66 0.93 -0.05
CA TYR A 227 -6.20 1.05 1.30
C TYR A 227 -7.57 0.42 1.45
N ASP A 228 -8.52 0.77 0.56
CA ASP A 228 -9.87 0.22 0.59
C ASP A 228 -9.87 -1.30 0.41
N TRP A 229 -9.06 -1.83 -0.52
CA TRP A 229 -8.90 -3.27 -0.71
C TRP A 229 -8.37 -3.96 0.54
N LEU A 230 -7.27 -3.45 1.11
CA LEU A 230 -6.60 -4.04 2.26
C LEU A 230 -7.47 -3.99 3.51
N MET A 231 -8.13 -2.87 3.77
CA MET A 231 -9.04 -2.71 4.91
C MET A 231 -10.27 -3.63 4.82
N ALA A 232 -10.77 -3.91 3.62
CA ALA A 232 -11.89 -4.83 3.41
C ALA A 232 -11.49 -6.31 3.52
N HIS A 233 -10.19 -6.63 3.49
CA HIS A 233 -9.67 -7.99 3.43
C HIS A 233 -8.58 -8.22 4.49
N ARG A 234 -8.82 -7.73 5.70
CA ARG A 234 -8.05 -8.04 6.91
C ARG A 234 -8.69 -9.20 7.66
N ASP A 235 -7.89 -9.99 8.39
CA ASP A 235 -8.37 -11.16 9.16
C ASP A 235 -9.42 -10.80 10.23
N GLY A 236 -9.44 -9.54 10.67
CA GLY A 236 -10.49 -9.00 11.55
C GLY A 236 -10.25 -7.54 11.93
N PRO A 237 -11.18 -6.90 12.66
CA PRO A 237 -11.12 -5.48 13.03
C PRO A 237 -9.92 -5.11 13.91
N ASP A 238 -9.28 -6.09 14.55
CA ASP A 238 -8.10 -5.92 15.42
C ASP A 238 -6.81 -6.46 14.79
N SER A 239 -6.87 -7.05 13.59
CA SER A 239 -5.70 -7.63 12.90
C SER A 239 -5.31 -6.81 11.69
N ALA A 240 -4.02 -6.58 11.49
CA ALA A 240 -3.49 -6.02 10.24
C ALA A 240 -3.12 -7.10 9.21
N GLU A 241 -3.23 -8.39 9.56
CA GLU A 241 -2.96 -9.47 8.61
C GLU A 241 -3.93 -9.39 7.44
N ILE A 242 -3.37 -9.27 6.24
CA ILE A 242 -4.12 -9.31 5.00
C ILE A 242 -4.43 -10.75 4.64
N VAL A 243 -5.69 -10.99 4.28
CA VAL A 243 -6.21 -12.27 3.81
C VAL A 243 -6.74 -12.09 2.40
N PHE A 244 -6.52 -13.07 1.53
CA PHE A 244 -7.11 -13.05 0.19
C PHE A 244 -8.33 -13.99 0.18
N PRO A 245 -9.50 -13.53 -0.29
CA PRO A 245 -10.66 -14.39 -0.39
C PRO A 245 -10.40 -15.49 -1.43
N LYS A 246 -10.98 -16.66 -1.20
CA LYS A 246 -10.85 -17.79 -2.11
C LYS A 246 -11.25 -17.40 -3.55
N GLY A 247 -10.40 -17.72 -4.52
CA GLY A 247 -10.60 -17.38 -5.94
C GLY A 247 -10.08 -15.99 -6.33
N TYR A 248 -9.44 -15.26 -5.41
CA TYR A 248 -8.78 -13.97 -5.64
C TYR A 248 -7.29 -14.02 -5.24
N GLU A 249 -6.69 -15.20 -5.22
CA GLU A 249 -5.27 -15.38 -4.91
C GLU A 249 -4.37 -14.68 -5.96
N ASP A 250 -4.86 -14.50 -7.19
CA ASP A 250 -4.20 -13.74 -8.26
C ASP A 250 -4.00 -12.26 -7.89
N VAL A 251 -4.84 -11.71 -7.01
CA VAL A 251 -4.73 -10.31 -6.54
C VAL A 251 -3.48 -10.10 -5.67
N ALA A 252 -2.87 -11.16 -5.13
CA ALA A 252 -1.62 -11.05 -4.37
C ALA A 252 -0.50 -10.37 -5.18
N ALA A 253 -0.35 -10.75 -6.46
CA ALA A 253 0.63 -10.12 -7.34
C ALA A 253 0.27 -8.67 -7.69
N LEU A 254 -1.02 -8.38 -7.86
CA LEU A 254 -1.50 -7.01 -8.07
C LEU A 254 -1.21 -6.11 -6.86
N VAL A 255 -1.39 -6.59 -5.63
CA VAL A 255 -1.05 -5.84 -4.41
C VAL A 255 0.43 -5.47 -4.37
N VAL A 256 1.33 -6.42 -4.67
CA VAL A 256 2.77 -6.14 -4.72
C VAL A 256 3.09 -5.09 -5.80
N THR A 257 2.50 -5.24 -6.99
CA THR A 257 2.69 -4.30 -8.10
C THR A 257 2.14 -2.91 -7.76
N ALA A 258 0.97 -2.84 -7.12
CA ALA A 258 0.35 -1.59 -6.70
C ALA A 258 1.18 -0.86 -5.64
N ALA A 259 1.70 -1.58 -4.63
CA ALA A 259 2.60 -0.99 -3.64
C ALA A 259 3.83 -0.37 -4.32
N ALA A 260 4.46 -1.09 -5.25
CA ALA A 260 5.61 -0.58 -6.00
C ALA A 260 5.25 0.63 -6.88
N ALA A 261 4.10 0.61 -7.55
CA ALA A 261 3.62 1.71 -8.39
C ALA A 261 3.35 2.98 -7.56
N SER A 262 2.75 2.85 -6.39
CA SER A 262 2.57 3.97 -5.45
C SER A 262 3.92 4.57 -5.05
N VAL A 263 4.88 3.74 -4.65
CA VAL A 263 6.21 4.20 -4.23
C VAL A 263 6.97 4.86 -5.37
N ALA A 264 6.93 4.29 -6.58
CA ALA A 264 7.55 4.89 -7.76
C ALA A 264 6.96 6.26 -8.11
N ALA A 265 5.63 6.39 -8.04
CA ALA A 265 4.93 7.65 -8.29
C ALA A 265 5.25 8.70 -7.21
N ARG A 266 5.29 8.30 -5.93
CA ARG A 266 5.72 9.17 -4.82
C ARG A 266 7.17 9.61 -4.96
N ALA A 267 8.06 8.73 -5.40
CA ALA A 267 9.47 9.03 -5.61
C ALA A 267 9.73 10.09 -6.69
N ALA A 268 8.81 10.28 -7.65
CA ALA A 268 8.91 11.36 -8.61
C ALA A 268 8.72 12.75 -7.96
N VAL A 269 8.07 12.81 -6.79
CA VAL A 269 7.77 14.04 -6.03
C VAL A 269 8.67 14.18 -4.79
N ASP A 270 8.98 13.07 -4.11
CA ASP A 270 9.97 12.97 -3.03
C ASP A 270 11.06 11.94 -3.41
N PRO A 271 12.11 12.35 -4.16
CA PRO A 271 13.15 11.43 -4.60
C PRO A 271 13.89 10.72 -3.46
N GLY A 272 13.88 11.29 -2.25
CA GLY A 272 14.49 10.68 -1.06
C GLY A 272 13.80 9.40 -0.58
N LEU A 273 12.63 9.05 -1.14
CA LEU A 273 11.90 7.83 -0.81
C LEU A 273 12.58 6.55 -1.35
N VAL A 274 13.22 6.64 -2.52
CA VAL A 274 13.88 5.50 -3.18
C VAL A 274 15.36 5.75 -3.48
N LEU A 275 15.77 7.01 -3.61
CA LEU A 275 17.18 7.37 -3.68
C LEU A 275 17.72 7.41 -2.25
N THR A 276 18.31 6.31 -1.81
CA THR A 276 19.19 6.30 -0.64
C THR A 276 20.45 7.12 -0.96
N GLY A 277 20.34 8.44 -0.84
CA GLY A 277 21.46 9.23 -0.37
C GLY A 277 21.76 8.77 1.05
N LEU A 278 22.60 7.74 1.18
CA LEU A 278 23.06 7.18 2.46
C LEU A 278 23.49 8.32 3.37
N ARG A 279 22.65 8.68 4.34
CA ARG A 279 23.11 9.49 5.47
C ARG A 279 24.14 8.64 6.22
N ARG A 280 25.38 9.11 6.18
CA ARG A 280 26.51 8.60 6.95
C ARG A 280 26.28 8.79 8.44
#